data_AF-A0A4C1VAC7-F1
#
_entry.id   AF-A0A4C1VAC7-F1
#
_cell.length_a   1.000
_cell.length_b   1.000
_cell.length_c   1.000
_cell.angle_alpha   90.00
_cell.angle_beta   90.00
_cell.angle_gamma   90.00
#
_symmetry.space_group_name_H-M   'P 1'
#
loop_
_entity.id
_entity.type
_entity.pdbx_description
1 polymer ?
#
loop_
_entity_poly.entity_id
_entity_poly.type
_entity_poly.pdbx_seq_one_letter_code
_entity_poly.pdbx_strand_id
1 'polypeptide(L)'
;MNNLNSKEQAAKTVEEATERLNKLVRGPIKRIALELENSPAYLHSRAVSPGLQEFIEARTYCHWMQYQTLVSCSEVQKEFEHVIKEKCDENESERTVVTLLPLEDYMLGLADLTGELMRKAINSVSSGDTEDCFHSCQVVRDLYAGFLGVFGGGRELARKLNTSRANALKAEGAAYALCVRGRHAPAPLLVPPPLVPDAEPSDDEGYY
;
A
#
# COMPACT_ATOMS: atom_id res chain seq x y z
N MET A 1 -11.02 13.64 -19.80
CA MET A 1 -12.20 12.83 -19.44
C MET A 1 -11.86 11.46 -18.85
N ASN A 2 -10.75 10.80 -19.21
CA ASN A 2 -10.40 9.47 -18.67
C ASN A 2 -9.98 9.45 -17.18
N ASN A 3 -9.49 10.56 -16.63
CA ASN A 3 -8.93 10.60 -15.26
C ASN A 3 -10.00 10.65 -14.15
N LEU A 4 -11.18 11.21 -14.43
CA LEU A 4 -12.29 11.30 -13.45
C LEU A 4 -12.91 9.93 -13.16
N ASN A 5 -13.13 9.12 -14.21
CA ASN A 5 -13.71 7.79 -14.08
C ASN A 5 -12.78 6.83 -13.32
N SER A 6 -11.45 6.97 -13.50
CA SER A 6 -10.47 6.17 -12.76
C SER A 6 -10.40 6.52 -11.28
N LYS A 7 -10.52 7.81 -10.91
CA LYS A 7 -10.54 8.24 -9.51
C LYS A 7 -11.83 7.83 -8.79
N GLU A 8 -12.96 7.92 -9.47
CA GLU A 8 -14.25 7.45 -8.92
C GLU A 8 -14.26 5.93 -8.71
N GLN A 9 -13.70 5.18 -9.65
CA GLN A 9 -13.56 3.73 -9.51
C GLN A 9 -12.61 3.37 -8.35
N ALA A 10 -11.50 4.09 -8.20
CA ALA A 10 -10.58 3.90 -7.08
C ALA A 10 -11.28 4.16 -5.73
N ALA A 11 -12.07 5.23 -5.63
CA ALA A 11 -12.84 5.55 -4.42
C ALA A 11 -13.83 4.43 -4.06
N LYS A 12 -14.56 3.88 -5.04
CA LYS A 12 -15.48 2.74 -4.84
C LYS A 12 -14.76 1.49 -4.36
N THR A 13 -13.61 1.16 -4.96
CA THR A 13 -12.79 0.01 -4.54
C THR A 13 -12.29 0.18 -3.11
N VAL A 14 -11.92 1.40 -2.73
CA VAL A 14 -11.46 1.74 -1.39
C VAL A 14 -12.60 1.65 -0.34
N GLU A 15 -13.81 2.07 -0.71
CA GLU A 15 -15.01 1.91 0.12
C GLU A 15 -15.32 0.41 0.34
N GLU A 16 -15.30 -0.39 -0.72
CA GLU A 16 -15.50 -1.84 -0.64
C GLU A 16 -14.43 -2.52 0.24
N ALA A 17 -13.17 -2.14 0.08
CA ALA A 17 -12.08 -2.64 0.92
C ALA A 17 -12.29 -2.29 2.40
N THR A 18 -12.77 -1.08 2.69
CA THR A 18 -13.10 -0.64 4.05
C THR A 18 -14.23 -1.46 4.66
N GLU A 19 -15.27 -1.77 3.88
CA GLU A 19 -16.37 -2.62 4.33
C GLU A 19 -15.88 -4.04 4.65
N ARG A 20 -15.00 -4.60 3.81
CA ARG A 20 -14.38 -5.92 4.05
C ARG A 20 -13.52 -5.93 5.31
N LEU A 21 -12.72 -4.88 5.54
CA LEU A 21 -11.93 -4.73 6.78
C LEU A 21 -12.85 -4.65 8.00
N ASN A 22 -13.93 -3.89 7.94
CA ASN A 22 -14.92 -3.83 9.02
C ASN A 22 -15.58 -5.18 9.31
N LYS A 23 -15.82 -6.01 8.28
CA LYS A 23 -16.30 -7.39 8.45
C LYS A 23 -15.27 -8.28 9.16
N LEU A 24 -13.97 -8.10 8.88
CA LEU A 24 -12.90 -8.83 9.58
C LEU A 24 -12.84 -8.44 11.07
N VAL A 25 -12.93 -7.15 11.37
CA VAL A 25 -12.98 -6.60 12.73
C VAL A 25 -14.17 -7.17 13.49
N ARG A 26 -15.39 -7.06 12.93
CA ARG A 26 -16.63 -7.50 13.58
C ARG A 26 -16.79 -9.02 13.67
N GLY A 27 -16.07 -9.78 12.85
CA GLY A 27 -16.18 -11.22 12.73
C GLY A 27 -14.97 -11.95 13.31
N PRO A 28 -13.99 -12.37 12.48
CA PRO A 28 -12.79 -13.09 12.92
C PRO A 28 -12.06 -12.47 14.11
N ILE A 29 -11.79 -11.16 14.08
CA ILE A 29 -11.02 -10.49 15.16
C ILE A 29 -11.81 -10.48 16.46
N LYS A 30 -13.12 -10.23 16.40
CA LYS A 30 -14.01 -10.38 17.55
C LYS A 30 -14.03 -11.80 18.11
N ARG A 31 -14.01 -12.83 17.25
CA ARG A 31 -13.94 -14.23 17.72
C ARG A 31 -12.63 -14.54 18.43
N ILE A 32 -11.52 -13.96 17.97
CA ILE A 32 -10.22 -14.06 18.67
C ILE A 32 -10.32 -13.43 20.05
N ALA A 33 -10.91 -12.23 20.16
CA ALA A 33 -11.11 -11.55 21.45
C ALA A 33 -11.91 -12.42 22.43
N LEU A 34 -12.98 -13.06 21.94
CA LEU A 34 -13.83 -13.95 22.71
C LEU A 34 -13.09 -15.21 23.20
N GLU A 35 -12.32 -15.85 22.33
CA GLU A 35 -11.57 -17.06 22.66
C GLU A 35 -10.45 -16.79 23.68
N LEU A 36 -9.82 -15.61 23.58
CA LEU A 36 -8.65 -15.25 24.38
C LEU A 36 -9.00 -14.45 25.64
N GLU A 37 -10.26 -14.14 25.91
CA GLU A 37 -10.66 -13.26 27.01
C GLU A 37 -10.15 -13.71 28.38
N ASN A 38 -10.17 -15.01 28.65
CA ASN A 38 -9.72 -15.60 29.91
C ASN A 38 -8.34 -16.28 29.78
N SER A 39 -7.63 -16.04 28.67
CA SER A 39 -6.32 -16.62 28.40
C SER A 39 -5.26 -15.52 28.26
N PRO A 40 -4.06 -15.68 28.82
CA PRO A 40 -2.98 -14.74 28.57
C PRO A 40 -2.67 -14.64 27.06
N ALA A 41 -2.93 -13.47 26.46
CA ALA A 41 -2.84 -13.26 25.01
C ALA A 41 -1.47 -13.64 24.41
N TYR A 42 -0.38 -13.45 25.16
CA TYR A 42 0.97 -13.77 24.69
C TYR A 42 1.18 -15.27 24.41
N LEU A 43 0.44 -16.17 25.06
CA LEU A 43 0.56 -17.62 24.86
C LEU A 43 0.09 -18.04 23.47
N HIS A 44 -0.91 -17.34 22.93
CA HIS A 44 -1.51 -17.63 21.63
C HIS A 44 -1.10 -16.62 20.55
N SER A 45 -0.20 -15.67 20.87
CA SER A 45 0.27 -14.62 19.96
C SER A 45 0.76 -15.18 18.62
N ARG A 46 1.53 -16.27 18.63
CA ARG A 46 2.04 -16.92 17.41
C ARG A 46 0.95 -17.45 16.48
N ALA A 47 -0.22 -17.82 17.00
CA ALA A 47 -1.31 -18.36 16.20
C ALA A 47 -2.07 -17.25 15.45
N VAL A 48 -2.09 -16.03 16.00
CA VAL A 48 -2.85 -14.90 15.44
C VAL A 48 -1.97 -13.90 14.70
N SER A 49 -0.69 -13.81 15.07
CA SER A 49 0.29 -12.84 14.58
C SER A 49 0.34 -12.73 13.05
N PRO A 50 0.40 -13.82 12.25
CA PRO A 50 0.38 -13.70 10.79
C PRO A 50 -0.88 -13.00 10.24
N GLY A 51 -2.06 -13.35 10.77
CA GLY A 51 -3.32 -12.73 10.35
C GLY A 51 -3.45 -11.28 10.80
N LEU A 52 -2.88 -10.93 11.96
CA LEU A 52 -2.81 -9.54 12.40
C LEU A 52 -1.89 -8.72 11.51
N GLN A 53 -0.72 -9.24 11.14
CA GLN A 53 0.22 -8.56 10.23
C GLN A 53 -0.43 -8.26 8.87
N GLU A 54 -1.09 -9.26 8.27
CA GLU A 54 -1.84 -9.07 7.01
C GLU A 54 -2.98 -8.04 7.16
N PHE A 55 -3.69 -8.07 8.28
CA PHE A 55 -4.73 -7.07 8.55
C PHE A 55 -4.14 -5.66 8.66
N ILE A 56 -3.01 -5.49 9.36
CA ILE A 56 -2.34 -4.19 9.49
C ILE A 56 -1.88 -3.68 8.13
N GLU A 57 -1.25 -4.52 7.31
CA GLU A 57 -0.85 -4.17 5.95
C GLU A 57 -2.05 -3.67 5.15
N ALA A 58 -3.14 -4.42 5.11
CA ALA A 58 -4.35 -4.05 4.36
C ALA A 58 -5.02 -2.77 4.91
N ARG A 59 -5.14 -2.65 6.24
CA ARG A 59 -5.79 -1.53 6.92
C ARG A 59 -5.00 -0.24 6.77
N THR A 60 -3.68 -0.30 6.85
CA THR A 60 -2.78 0.86 6.66
C THR A 60 -2.72 1.26 5.20
N TYR A 61 -2.68 0.30 4.26
CA TYR A 61 -2.73 0.59 2.83
C TYR A 61 -4.05 1.27 2.43
N CYS A 62 -5.18 0.76 2.92
CA CYS A 62 -6.49 1.36 2.66
C CYS A 62 -6.59 2.78 3.22
N HIS A 63 -6.11 3.01 4.45
CA HIS A 63 -6.05 4.35 5.06
C HIS A 63 -5.21 5.32 4.24
N TRP A 64 -4.05 4.84 3.79
CA TRP A 64 -3.14 5.61 2.97
C TRP A 64 -3.81 6.02 1.64
N MET A 65 -4.51 5.10 0.98
CA MET A 65 -5.26 5.41 -0.25
C MET A 65 -6.34 6.47 -0.05
N GLN A 66 -6.96 6.54 1.14
CA GLN A 66 -8.01 7.52 1.45
C GLN A 66 -7.47 8.89 1.86
N TYR A 67 -6.50 8.89 2.77
CA TYR A 67 -6.13 10.10 3.52
C TYR A 67 -4.67 10.52 3.33
N GLN A 68 -3.85 9.74 2.63
CA GLN A 68 -2.41 9.97 2.49
C GLN A 68 -1.71 10.14 3.84
N THR A 69 -2.16 9.36 4.84
CA THR A 69 -1.56 9.29 6.19
C THR A 69 -1.51 7.85 6.65
N LEU A 70 -0.67 7.56 7.65
CA LEU A 70 -0.58 6.24 8.28
C LEU A 70 -1.44 6.20 9.54
N VAL A 71 -2.26 5.16 9.67
CA VAL A 71 -3.02 4.91 10.90
C VAL A 71 -2.08 4.41 12.00
N SER A 72 -2.16 4.99 13.19
CA SER A 72 -1.30 4.63 14.32
C SER A 72 -1.70 3.30 14.96
N CYS A 73 -0.76 2.64 15.64
CA CYS A 73 -1.02 1.40 16.37
C CYS A 73 -2.16 1.57 17.41
N SER A 74 -2.23 2.72 18.08
CA SER A 74 -3.28 3.01 19.07
C SER A 74 -4.66 3.16 18.46
N GLU A 75 -4.75 3.72 17.24
CA GLU A 75 -6.02 3.81 16.53
C GLU A 75 -6.51 2.43 16.10
N VAL A 76 -5.63 1.59 15.57
CA VAL A 76 -6.01 0.21 15.21
C VAL A 76 -6.37 -0.62 16.44
N GLN A 77 -5.66 -0.45 17.56
CA GLN A 77 -5.97 -1.15 18.81
C GLN A 77 -7.39 -0.84 19.30
N LYS A 78 -7.87 0.40 19.14
CA LYS A 78 -9.25 0.78 19.47
C LYS A 78 -10.29 0.10 18.58
N GLU A 79 -9.95 -0.17 17.32
CA GLU A 79 -10.84 -0.92 16.41
C GLU A 79 -11.05 -2.37 16.87
N PHE A 80 -10.12 -2.92 17.65
CA PHE A 80 -10.17 -4.29 18.19
C PHE A 80 -10.89 -4.38 19.55
N GLU A 81 -11.42 -3.27 20.05
CA GLU A 81 -12.26 -3.25 21.25
C GLU A 81 -13.72 -3.57 20.86
N HIS A 82 -14.30 -4.56 21.54
CA HIS A 82 -15.64 -5.03 21.25
C HIS A 82 -16.48 -5.10 22.52
N VAL A 83 -17.58 -4.36 22.52
CA VAL A 83 -18.58 -4.46 23.60
C VAL A 83 -19.52 -5.62 23.30
N ILE A 84 -19.65 -6.52 24.27
CA ILE A 84 -20.58 -7.65 24.26
C ILE A 84 -21.67 -7.36 25.28
N LYS A 85 -22.90 -7.34 24.78
CA LYS A 85 -24.11 -7.24 25.60
C LYS A 85 -24.61 -8.64 25.86
N GLU A 86 -24.59 -9.07 27.11
CA GLU A 86 -25.17 -10.35 27.51
C GLU A 86 -26.51 -10.09 28.22
N LYS A 87 -27.53 -10.84 27.79
CA LYS A 87 -28.82 -10.87 28.50
C LYS A 87 -28.81 -12.08 29.43
N CYS A 88 -28.55 -11.83 30.70
CA CYS A 88 -28.73 -12.80 31.76
C CYS A 88 -29.70 -12.19 32.79
N ASP A 89 -30.86 -12.81 32.95
CA ASP A 89 -31.92 -12.51 33.94
C ASP A 89 -32.13 -11.02 34.28
N GLU A 90 -33.05 -10.39 33.56
CA GLU A 90 -33.60 -9.02 33.75
C GLU A 90 -32.59 -7.86 33.87
N ASN A 91 -31.28 -8.12 33.92
CA ASN A 91 -30.21 -7.15 34.02
C ASN A 91 -29.33 -7.23 32.77
N GLU A 92 -29.25 -6.12 32.01
CA GLU A 92 -28.29 -6.00 30.92
C GLU A 92 -26.88 -5.78 31.49
N SER A 93 -25.99 -6.74 31.25
CA SER A 93 -24.57 -6.60 31.58
C SER A 93 -23.75 -6.36 30.31
N GLU A 94 -22.94 -5.31 30.32
CA GLU A 94 -22.01 -4.99 29.25
C GLU A 94 -20.60 -5.36 29.66
N ARG A 95 -19.91 -6.16 28.84
CA ARG A 95 -18.50 -6.48 29.02
C ARG A 95 -17.71 -6.13 27.77
N THR A 96 -16.49 -5.64 27.93
CA THR A 96 -15.61 -5.29 26.81
C THR A 96 -14.54 -6.35 26.65
N VAL A 97 -14.44 -6.92 25.46
CA VAL A 97 -13.38 -7.85 25.06
C VAL A 97 -12.45 -7.16 24.08
N VAL A 98 -11.16 -7.47 24.14
CA VAL A 98 -10.13 -6.80 23.33
C VAL A 98 -9.21 -7.84 22.72
N THR A 99 -9.00 -7.77 21.41
CA THR A 99 -7.87 -8.47 20.78
C THR A 99 -6.62 -7.61 20.93
N LEU A 100 -5.62 -8.12 21.64
CA LEU A 100 -4.34 -7.43 21.79
C LEU A 100 -3.61 -7.38 20.45
N LEU A 101 -3.19 -6.18 20.04
CA LEU A 101 -2.29 -5.96 18.90
C LEU A 101 -0.87 -5.69 19.44
N PRO A 102 0.05 -6.67 19.36
CA PRO A 102 1.44 -6.44 19.71
C PRO A 102 2.07 -5.38 18.80
N LEU A 103 2.89 -4.51 19.38
CA LEU A 103 3.64 -3.49 18.61
C LEU A 103 4.51 -4.15 17.52
N GLU A 104 5.08 -5.32 17.81
CA GLU A 104 5.89 -6.07 16.84
C GLU A 104 5.07 -6.46 15.60
N ASP A 105 3.83 -6.93 15.75
CA ASP A 105 2.95 -7.28 14.63
C ASP A 105 2.55 -6.05 13.81
N TYR A 106 2.29 -4.92 14.48
CA TYR A 106 2.05 -3.65 13.79
C TYR A 106 3.25 -3.22 12.94
N MET A 107 4.45 -3.30 13.51
CA MET A 107 5.69 -2.96 12.80
C MET A 107 5.98 -3.91 11.63
N LEU A 108 5.72 -5.20 11.79
CA LEU A 108 5.91 -6.19 10.73
C LEU A 108 4.92 -5.98 9.58
N GLY A 109 3.65 -5.69 9.89
CA GLY A 109 2.65 -5.31 8.87
C GLY A 109 3.01 -4.01 8.12
N LEU A 110 3.54 -3.01 8.82
CA LEU A 110 4.09 -1.80 8.16
C LEU A 110 5.31 -2.10 7.28
N ALA A 111 6.13 -3.08 7.66
CA ALA A 111 7.27 -3.46 6.83
C ALA A 111 6.79 -4.12 5.53
N ASP A 112 5.72 -4.91 5.55
CA ASP A 112 5.11 -5.51 4.37
C ASP A 112 4.37 -4.50 3.48
N LEU A 113 3.73 -3.48 4.09
CA LEU A 113 3.16 -2.33 3.37
C LEU A 113 4.17 -1.67 2.41
N THR A 114 5.46 -1.63 2.77
CA THR A 114 6.50 -1.07 1.88
C THR A 114 6.58 -1.81 0.53
N GLY A 115 6.25 -3.10 0.53
CA GLY A 115 6.18 -3.92 -0.68
C GLY A 115 5.02 -3.51 -1.57
N GLU A 116 3.82 -3.32 -1.02
CA GLU A 116 2.65 -2.89 -1.78
C GLU A 116 2.81 -1.47 -2.35
N LEU A 117 3.37 -0.55 -1.56
CA LEU A 117 3.66 0.81 -2.03
C LEU A 117 4.74 0.82 -3.13
N MET A 118 5.76 -0.04 -3.03
CA MET A 118 6.75 -0.22 -4.09
C MET A 118 6.11 -0.77 -5.36
N ARG A 119 5.22 -1.77 -5.25
CA ARG A 119 4.46 -2.28 -6.42
C ARG A 119 3.59 -1.18 -7.03
N LYS A 120 2.91 -0.37 -6.22
CA LYS A 120 2.14 0.79 -6.68
C LYS A 120 3.02 1.79 -7.44
N ALA A 121 4.20 2.13 -6.89
CA ALA A 121 5.16 3.05 -7.53
C ALA A 121 5.65 2.54 -8.89
N ILE A 122 5.86 1.22 -9.04
CA ILE A 122 6.25 0.63 -10.33
C ILE A 122 5.07 0.64 -11.30
N ASN A 123 3.88 0.26 -10.85
CA ASN A 123 2.69 0.20 -11.70
C ASN A 123 2.28 1.58 -12.23
N SER A 124 2.47 2.64 -11.43
CA SER A 124 2.18 4.02 -11.85
C SER A 124 3.08 4.50 -12.99
N VAL A 125 4.30 3.96 -13.14
CA VAL A 125 5.18 4.23 -14.29
C VAL A 125 4.52 3.80 -15.59
N SER A 126 3.89 2.62 -15.61
CA SER A 126 3.21 2.07 -16.78
C SER A 126 1.94 2.84 -17.14
N SER A 127 1.23 3.36 -16.13
CA SER A 127 0.02 4.15 -16.30
C SER A 127 0.28 5.61 -16.67
N GLY A 128 1.53 6.08 -16.59
CA GLY A 128 1.90 7.48 -16.80
C GLY A 128 1.50 8.42 -15.65
N ASP A 129 1.11 7.86 -14.50
CA ASP A 129 0.80 8.64 -13.30
C ASP A 129 2.09 8.95 -12.54
N THR A 130 2.60 10.16 -12.78
CA THR A 130 3.84 10.62 -12.16
C THR A 130 3.66 10.95 -10.68
N GLU A 131 2.51 11.49 -10.29
CA GLU A 131 2.27 11.96 -8.93
C GLU A 131 2.21 10.78 -7.96
N ASP A 132 1.44 9.75 -8.31
CA ASP A 132 1.33 8.52 -7.52
C ASP A 132 2.68 7.80 -7.36
N CYS A 133 3.54 7.87 -8.38
CA CYS A 133 4.87 7.27 -8.31
C CYS A 133 5.75 7.97 -7.25
N PHE A 134 5.84 9.30 -7.32
CA PHE A 134 6.66 10.08 -6.39
C PHE A 134 6.13 10.00 -4.97
N HIS A 135 4.81 10.07 -4.77
CA HIS A 135 4.20 9.93 -3.45
C HIS A 135 4.47 8.54 -2.86
N SER A 136 4.23 7.47 -3.62
CA SER A 136 4.49 6.10 -3.15
C SER A 136 5.98 5.90 -2.82
N CYS A 137 6.88 6.44 -3.65
CA CYS A 137 8.33 6.40 -3.40
C CYS A 137 8.71 7.15 -2.12
N GLN A 138 8.15 8.34 -1.89
CA GLN A 138 8.45 9.14 -0.70
C GLN A 138 8.04 8.40 0.57
N VAL A 139 6.86 7.80 0.60
CA VAL A 139 6.36 7.06 1.76
C VAL A 139 7.22 5.84 2.07
N VAL A 140 7.65 5.10 1.05
CA VAL A 140 8.55 3.95 1.25
C VAL A 140 9.89 4.41 1.84
N ARG A 141 10.41 5.56 1.41
CA ARG A 141 11.63 6.16 1.99
C ARG A 141 11.42 6.57 3.45
N ASP A 142 10.29 7.21 3.76
CA ASP A 142 9.98 7.69 5.11
C ASP A 142 9.79 6.51 6.07
N LEU A 143 9.08 5.46 5.64
CA LEU A 143 8.95 4.21 6.39
C LEU A 143 10.31 3.56 6.64
N TYR A 144 11.15 3.43 5.60
CA TYR A 144 12.49 2.86 5.74
C TYR A 144 13.36 3.70 6.69
N ALA A 145 13.34 5.03 6.57
CA ALA A 145 14.07 5.93 7.46
C ALA A 145 13.58 5.80 8.92
N GLY A 146 12.27 5.71 9.14
CA GLY A 146 11.69 5.46 10.46
C GLY A 146 12.15 4.14 11.05
N PHE A 147 12.17 3.08 10.24
CA PHE A 147 12.64 1.77 10.65
C PHE A 147 14.12 1.73 11.04
N LEU A 148 14.99 2.53 10.40
CA LEU A 148 16.40 2.66 10.80
C LEU A 148 16.58 3.25 12.21
N GLY A 149 15.61 4.04 12.68
CA GLY A 149 15.61 4.62 14.03
C GLY A 149 15.19 3.63 15.12
N VAL A 150 14.69 2.44 14.77
CA VAL A 150 14.24 1.46 15.75
C VAL A 150 15.38 0.53 16.16
N PHE A 151 15.87 0.72 17.38
CA PHE A 151 16.88 -0.13 18.00
C PHE A 151 16.23 -1.24 18.83
N GLY A 152 16.84 -2.43 18.87
CA GLY A 152 16.36 -3.54 19.71
C GLY A 152 15.13 -4.28 19.16
N GLY A 153 14.82 -4.12 17.88
CA GLY A 153 13.75 -4.86 17.23
C GLY A 153 13.99 -6.38 17.19
N GLY A 154 12.90 -7.15 17.06
CA GLY A 154 12.97 -8.60 16.91
C GLY A 154 13.77 -9.03 15.68
N ARG A 155 14.28 -10.28 15.70
CA ARG A 155 15.03 -10.88 14.58
C ARG A 155 14.26 -10.81 13.26
N GLU A 156 12.94 -10.94 13.34
CA GLU A 156 12.06 -10.90 12.18
C GLU A 156 12.00 -9.51 11.57
N LEU A 157 11.80 -8.48 12.41
CA LEU A 157 11.84 -7.09 11.96
C LEU A 157 13.19 -6.76 11.30
N ALA A 158 14.30 -7.19 11.91
CA ALA A 158 15.64 -7.01 11.33
C ALA A 158 15.79 -7.65 9.94
N ARG A 159 15.14 -8.79 9.68
CA ARG A 159 15.12 -9.39 8.33
C ARG A 159 14.27 -8.55 7.37
N LYS A 160 13.10 -8.08 7.81
CA LYS A 160 12.22 -7.24 6.99
C LYS A 160 12.91 -5.93 6.57
N LEU A 161 13.80 -5.36 7.39
CA LEU A 161 14.59 -4.18 7.03
C LEU A 161 15.37 -4.33 5.72
N ASN A 162 15.95 -5.51 5.46
CA ASN A 162 16.67 -5.75 4.21
C ASN A 162 15.71 -5.69 3.00
N THR A 163 14.52 -6.26 3.15
CA THR A 163 13.47 -6.20 2.13
C THR A 163 12.93 -4.79 1.97
N SER A 164 12.67 -4.06 3.06
CA SER A 164 12.22 -2.65 3.02
C SER A 164 13.25 -1.75 2.32
N ARG A 165 14.55 -1.98 2.55
CA ARG A 165 15.62 -1.31 1.81
C ARG A 165 15.55 -1.60 0.31
N ALA A 166 15.38 -2.87 -0.06
CA ALA A 166 15.25 -3.26 -1.46
C ALA A 166 13.99 -2.65 -2.11
N ASN A 167 12.89 -2.56 -1.36
CA ASN A 167 11.65 -1.93 -1.81
C ASN A 167 11.86 -0.43 -2.06
N ALA A 168 12.55 0.27 -1.15
CA ALA A 168 12.91 1.68 -1.33
C ALA A 168 13.75 1.90 -2.61
N LEU A 169 14.80 1.11 -2.82
CA LEU A 169 15.65 1.22 -4.02
C LEU A 169 14.85 0.98 -5.31
N LYS A 170 13.91 0.03 -5.31
CA LYS A 170 13.05 -0.24 -6.47
C LYS A 170 12.10 0.93 -6.75
N ALA A 171 11.48 1.49 -5.71
CA ALA A 171 10.59 2.65 -5.84
C ALA A 171 11.37 3.89 -6.33
N GLU A 172 12.58 4.13 -5.81
CA GLU A 172 13.45 5.20 -6.27
C GLU A 172 13.89 5.00 -7.73
N GLY A 173 14.19 3.77 -8.13
CA GLY A 173 14.48 3.44 -9.52
C GLY A 173 13.32 3.74 -10.47
N ALA A 174 12.08 3.46 -10.05
CA ALA A 174 10.87 3.80 -10.79
C ALA A 174 10.69 5.32 -10.94
N ALA A 175 10.82 6.06 -9.83
CA ALA A 175 10.74 7.52 -9.82
C ALA A 175 11.85 8.17 -10.68
N TYR A 176 13.07 7.65 -10.60
CA TYR A 176 14.20 8.09 -11.42
C TYR A 176 13.93 7.87 -12.92
N ALA A 177 13.44 6.69 -13.31
CA ALA A 177 13.12 6.38 -14.70
C ALA A 177 12.07 7.35 -15.28
N LEU A 178 11.05 7.72 -14.49
CA LEU A 178 10.07 8.74 -14.87
C LEU A 178 10.71 10.12 -15.03
N CYS A 179 11.54 10.55 -14.08
CA CYS A 179 12.23 11.85 -14.15
C CYS A 179 13.11 11.99 -15.40
N VAL A 180 13.82 10.93 -15.80
CA VAL A 180 14.70 10.97 -16.97
C VAL A 180 13.89 10.93 -18.25
N ARG A 181 12.90 10.04 -18.36
CA ARG A 181 12.06 9.91 -19.56
C ARG A 181 11.21 11.15 -19.82
N GLY A 182 10.68 11.79 -18.77
CA GLY A 182 9.87 13.01 -18.87
C GLY A 182 10.64 14.24 -19.36
N ARG A 183 11.97 14.25 -19.29
CA ARG A 183 12.83 15.37 -19.75
C ARG A 183 13.42 15.19 -21.15
N HIS A 184 13.19 14.04 -21.80
CA HIS A 184 13.94 13.65 -23.01
C HIS A 184 13.10 13.25 -24.22
N ALA A 185 11.83 13.64 -24.33
CA ALA A 185 11.15 13.49 -25.63
C ALA A 185 11.78 14.46 -26.65
N PRO A 186 12.55 13.99 -27.66
CA PRO A 186 13.14 14.90 -28.64
C PRO A 186 12.01 15.34 -29.57
N ALA A 187 11.74 16.65 -29.61
CA ALA A 187 10.77 17.27 -30.50
C ALA A 187 10.82 16.86 -32.01
N PRO A 188 11.97 16.43 -32.60
CA PRO A 188 11.99 16.12 -34.04
C PRO A 188 11.36 14.77 -34.42
N LEU A 189 11.21 13.81 -33.50
CA LEU A 189 10.78 12.45 -33.86
C LEU A 189 9.26 12.30 -34.07
N LEU A 190 8.49 13.34 -33.76
CA LEU A 190 7.03 13.40 -33.96
C LEU A 190 6.64 14.20 -35.20
N VAL A 191 7.59 14.83 -35.88
CA VAL A 191 7.32 15.53 -37.13
C VAL A 191 7.33 14.47 -38.23
N PRO A 192 6.22 14.23 -38.93
CA PRO A 192 6.25 13.37 -40.12
C PRO A 192 7.30 13.93 -41.07
N PRO A 193 8.11 13.08 -41.71
CA PRO A 193 9.12 13.55 -42.66
C PRO A 193 8.44 14.51 -43.64
N PRO A 194 9.07 15.65 -43.98
CA PRO A 194 8.50 16.57 -44.96
C PRO A 194 8.17 15.76 -46.21
N LEU A 195 6.93 15.92 -46.71
CA LEU A 195 6.49 15.31 -47.96
C LEU A 195 7.49 15.76 -49.03
N VAL A 196 8.39 14.85 -49.41
CA VAL A 196 9.23 15.02 -50.58
C VAL A 196 8.26 15.13 -51.75
N PRO A 197 8.23 16.24 -52.51
CA PRO A 197 7.50 16.26 -53.77
C PRO A 197 8.01 15.08 -54.58
N ASP A 198 7.10 14.26 -55.11
CA ASP A 198 7.44 13.15 -55.98
C ASP A 198 8.48 13.65 -56.99
N ALA A 199 9.68 13.08 -56.93
CA ALA A 199 10.70 13.39 -57.90
C ALA A 199 10.15 12.91 -59.24
N GLU A 200 9.70 13.86 -60.07
CA GLU A 200 9.38 13.63 -61.47
C GLU A 200 10.52 12.79 -62.05
N PRO A 201 10.25 11.60 -62.61
CA PRO A 201 11.28 10.80 -63.22
C PRO A 201 11.93 11.64 -64.33
N SER A 202 13.22 11.95 -64.17
CA SER A 202 13.96 12.66 -65.20
C SER A 202 14.10 11.72 -66.41
N ASP A 203 13.21 11.89 -67.38
CA ASP A 203 13.40 11.45 -68.75
C ASP A 203 14.54 12.30 -69.33
N ASP A 204 15.79 11.93 -69.09
CA ASP A 204 16.88 12.51 -69.86
C ASP A 204 18.05 11.57 -70.14
N GLU A 205 18.35 11.56 -71.43
CA GLU A 205 19.55 11.13 -72.15
C GLU A 205 19.82 9.62 -72.31
N GLY A 206 19.28 9.10 -73.42
CA GLY A 206 20.12 8.28 -74.27
C GLY A 206 21.16 9.12 -75.01
N TYR A 207 22.33 8.55 -75.30
CA TYR A 207 22.91 8.42 -76.65
C TYR A 207 24.25 7.66 -76.58
N TYR A 208 24.32 6.58 -77.38
CA TYR A 208 25.44 5.68 -77.74
C TYR A 208 26.02 4.74 -76.69
#